data_AF-R9PSS0-F1
#
_entry.id   AF-R9PSS0-F1
#
_cell.length_a   1.000
_cell.length_b   1.000
_cell.length_c   1.000
_cell.angle_alpha   90.00
_cell.angle_beta   90.00
_cell.angle_gamma   90.00
#
_symmetry.space_group_name_H-M   'P 1'
#
loop_
_entity.id
_entity.type
_entity.pdbx_description
1 polymer ?
#
loop_
_entity_poly.entity_id
_entity_poly.type
_entity_poly.pdbx_seq_one_letter_code
_entity_poly.pdbx_strand_id
1 'polypeptide(L)'
;EFICSLIARVFIYAHNAHNLSQISQQLADDWFEIDWNDLPKGVKTNLHICIMRSQKSLCITVGDLDVITMKTFLVILKGTYSYLTLLMTI
;
A
#
# COMPACT_ATOMS: atom_id res chain seq x y z
N GLU A 1 -26.98 -1.81 -6.70
CA GLU A 1 -26.65 -1.12 -5.43
C GLU A 1 -25.51 -1.79 -4.65
N PHE A 2 -25.60 -3.09 -4.35
CA PHE A 2 -24.57 -3.81 -3.57
C PHE A 2 -23.16 -3.80 -4.19
N ILE A 3 -23.03 -3.96 -5.51
CA ILE A 3 -21.73 -3.99 -6.21
C ILE A 3 -20.98 -2.65 -6.05
N CYS A 4 -21.67 -1.52 -6.16
CA CYS A 4 -21.06 -0.20 -5.96
C CYS A 4 -20.52 -0.04 -4.54
N SER A 5 -21.26 -0.53 -3.54
CA SER A 5 -20.81 -0.50 -2.14
C SER A 5 -19.59 -1.39 -1.88
N LEU A 6 -19.50 -2.54 -2.57
CA LEU A 6 -18.36 -3.45 -2.49
C LEU A 6 -17.11 -2.81 -3.12
N ILE A 7 -17.25 -2.26 -4.34
CA ILE A 7 -16.16 -1.59 -5.05
C ILE A 7 -15.64 -0.40 -4.23
N ALA A 8 -16.53 0.40 -3.64
CA ALA A 8 -16.14 1.52 -2.78
C ALA A 8 -15.32 1.07 -1.56
N ARG A 9 -15.71 -0.03 -0.89
CA ARG A 9 -14.94 -0.58 0.22
C ARG A 9 -13.55 -1.01 -0.21
N VAL A 10 -13.44 -1.78 -1.29
CA VAL A 10 -12.14 -2.26 -1.80
C VAL A 10 -11.27 -1.08 -2.27
N PHE A 11 -11.87 -0.06 -2.88
CA PHE A 11 -11.18 1.16 -3.29
C PHE A 11 -10.59 1.91 -2.10
N ILE A 12 -11.36 2.09 -1.02
CA ILE A 12 -10.87 2.75 0.20
C ILE A 12 -9.66 1.97 0.77
N TYR A 13 -9.73 0.65 0.87
CA TYR A 13 -8.60 -0.15 1.35
C TYR A 13 -7.37 -0.04 0.45
N ALA A 14 -7.54 -0.16 -0.87
CA ALA A 14 -6.44 -0.06 -1.82
C ALA A 14 -5.78 1.34 -1.82
N HIS A 15 -6.59 2.40 -1.72
CA HIS A 15 -6.10 3.77 -1.67
C HIS A 15 -5.30 4.05 -0.39
N ASN A 16 -5.80 3.59 0.76
CA ASN A 16 -5.09 3.74 2.03
C ASN A 16 -3.79 2.95 2.06
N ALA A 17 -3.79 1.71 1.56
CA ALA A 17 -2.58 0.89 1.44
C ALA A 17 -1.52 1.57 0.56
N HIS A 18 -1.95 2.14 -0.58
CA HIS A 18 -1.05 2.85 -1.48
C HIS A 18 -0.46 4.12 -0.83
N ASN A 19 -1.29 4.96 -0.23
CA ASN A 19 -0.82 6.18 0.45
C ASN A 19 0.15 5.84 1.59
N LEU A 20 -0.15 4.80 2.38
CA LEU A 20 0.72 4.36 3.48
C LEU A 20 2.08 3.88 2.96
N SER A 21 2.11 3.16 1.84
CA SER A 21 3.36 2.73 1.20
C SER A 21 4.22 3.91 0.73
N GLN A 22 3.58 4.94 0.17
CA GLN A 22 4.25 6.13 -0.33
C GLN A 22 4.80 6.98 0.81
N ILE A 23 3.99 7.21 1.85
CA ILE A 23 4.41 7.96 3.05
C ILE A 23 5.57 7.24 3.74
N SER A 24 5.54 5.90 3.81
CA SER A 24 6.64 5.12 4.39
C SER A 24 7.96 5.33 3.64
N GLN A 25 7.92 5.43 2.31
CA GLN A 25 9.11 5.69 1.50
C GLN A 25 9.61 7.12 1.69
N GLN A 26 8.72 8.11 1.62
CA GLN A 26 9.06 9.52 1.84
C GLN A 26 9.68 9.74 3.22
N LEU A 27 9.11 9.12 4.26
CA LEU A 27 9.64 9.21 5.63
C LEU A 27 11.06 8.61 5.74
N ALA A 28 11.35 7.55 4.99
CA ALA A 28 12.69 6.96 4.97
C ALA A 28 13.71 7.90 4.31
N ASP A 29 13.31 8.59 3.24
CA ASP A 29 14.14 9.57 2.53
C ASP A 29 14.37 10.83 3.40
N ASP A 30 13.33 11.37 4.02
CA ASP A 30 13.41 12.53 4.92
C ASP A 30 14.34 12.24 6.13
N TRP A 31 14.26 11.02 6.68
CA TRP A 31 15.14 10.59 7.77
C TRP A 31 16.58 10.36 7.32
N PHE A 32 16.81 10.03 6.04
CA PHE A 32 18.14 9.91 5.49
C PHE A 32 18.80 11.29 5.33
N GLU A 33 18.03 12.32 4.98
CA GLU A 33 18.51 13.70 4.77
C GLU A 33 18.78 14.47 6.08
N ILE A 34 18.29 14.00 7.22
CA ILE A 34 18.58 14.60 8.54
C ILE A 34 20.08 14.56 8.87
N ASP A 35 20.58 15.60 9.54
CA ASP A 35 21.99 15.68 9.95
C ASP A 35 22.29 14.70 11.11
N TRP A 36 22.80 13.52 10.75
CA TRP A 36 23.07 12.39 11.64
C TRP A 36 24.15 12.66 12.70
N ASN A 37 24.92 13.74 12.55
CA ASN A 37 26.08 14.03 13.38
C ASN A 37 25.70 14.67 14.73
N ASP A 38 24.59 15.40 14.79
CA ASP A 38 24.15 16.11 16.01
C ASP A 38 23.22 15.27 16.89
N LEU A 39 22.89 14.04 16.46
CA LEU A 39 21.96 13.16 17.18
C LEU A 39 22.66 12.30 18.25
N PRO A 40 22.05 12.15 19.44
CA PRO A 40 22.55 11.24 20.46
C PRO A 40 22.53 9.78 19.98
N LYS A 41 23.53 8.98 20.41
CA LYS A 41 23.75 7.59 19.94
C LYS A 41 22.51 6.68 20.04
N GLY A 42 21.65 6.90 21.05
CA GLY A 42 20.41 6.14 21.21
C GLY A 42 19.38 6.44 20.10
N VAL A 43 19.23 7.70 19.71
CA VAL A 43 18.31 8.12 18.65
C VAL A 43 18.84 7.68 17.29
N LYS A 44 20.16 7.72 17.08
CA LYS A 44 20.81 7.21 15.85
C LYS A 44 20.52 5.73 15.59
N THR A 45 20.56 4.91 16.64
CA THR A 45 20.27 3.47 16.53
C THR A 45 18.79 3.22 16.19
N ASN A 46 17.87 3.94 16.86
CA ASN A 46 16.44 3.85 16.57
C ASN A 46 16.12 4.34 15.15
N LEU A 47 16.70 5.45 14.72
CA LEU A 47 16.51 6.00 13.37
C LEU A 47 16.98 5.02 12.31
N HIS A 48 18.14 4.37 12.51
CA HIS A 48 18.65 3.38 11.59
C HIS A 48 17.74 2.15 11.48
N ILE A 49 17.18 1.67 12.59
CA ILE A 49 16.17 0.60 12.62
C ILE A 49 14.90 1.04 11.88
N CYS A 50 14.45 2.28 12.11
CA CYS A 50 13.26 2.81 11.47
C CYS A 50 13.43 2.96 9.95
N ILE A 51 14.57 3.45 9.45
CA ILE A 51 14.87 3.50 8.01
C ILE A 51 14.93 2.08 7.42
N MET A 52 15.65 1.15 8.06
CA MET A 52 15.73 -0.25 7.62
C MET A 52 14.34 -0.91 7.55
N ARG A 53 13.44 -0.56 8.47
CA ARG A 53 12.05 -1.05 8.45
C ARG A 53 11.19 -0.37 7.39
N SER A 54 11.33 0.93 7.19
CA SER A 54 10.58 1.70 6.19
C SER A 54 11.00 1.42 4.75
N GLN A 55 12.23 0.93 4.52
CA GLN A 55 12.65 0.42 3.20
C GLN A 55 11.86 -0.83 2.76
N LYS A 56 11.34 -1.60 3.71
CA LYS A 56 10.34 -2.62 3.41
C LYS A 56 9.00 -1.91 3.30
N SER A 57 8.67 -1.50 2.07
CA SER A 57 7.36 -0.92 1.75
C SER A 57 6.28 -1.76 2.44
N LEU A 58 5.44 -1.09 3.24
CA LEU A 58 4.42 -1.74 4.06
C LEU A 58 3.32 -2.27 3.14
N CYS A 59 3.65 -3.35 2.44
CA CYS A 59 2.80 -4.05 1.50
C CYS A 59 1.78 -4.84 2.32
N ILE A 60 0.61 -4.24 2.54
CA ILE A 60 -0.53 -4.97 3.09
C ILE A 60 -0.84 -6.08 2.08
N THR A 61 -0.51 -7.32 2.45
CA THR A 61 -0.73 -8.51 1.63
C THR A 61 -1.99 -9.18 2.18
N VAL A 62 -3.02 -9.36 1.35
CA VAL A 62 -4.24 -10.09 1.74
C VAL A 62 -4.12 -11.51 1.19
N GLY A 63 -3.69 -12.45 2.05
CA GLY A 63 -3.57 -13.87 1.70
C GLY A 63 -2.58 -14.15 0.57
N ASP A 64 -2.98 -14.98 -0.40
CA ASP A 64 -2.21 -15.29 -1.63
C ASP A 64 -2.35 -14.21 -2.73
N LEU A 65 -3.16 -13.17 -2.50
CA LEU A 65 -3.25 -12.07 -3.45
C LEU A 65 -2.04 -11.17 -3.25
N ASP A 66 -1.27 -11.07 -4.33
CA ASP A 66 -0.13 -10.17 -4.50
C ASP A 66 -0.46 -8.77 -3.94
N VAL A 67 0.59 -8.07 -3.46
CA VAL A 67 0.55 -6.81 -2.71
C VAL A 67 -0.65 -5.95 -3.09
N ILE A 68 -1.48 -5.56 -2.12
CA ILE A 68 -2.67 -4.71 -2.36
C ILE A 68 -2.19 -3.36 -2.92
N THR A 69 -2.16 -3.31 -4.23
CA THR A 69 -1.74 -2.16 -5.02
C THR A 69 -2.93 -1.75 -5.86
N MET A 70 -2.94 -0.51 -6.35
CA MET A 70 -3.89 -0.03 -7.36
C MET A 70 -4.07 -1.01 -8.54
N LYS A 71 -2.99 -1.72 -8.91
CA LYS A 71 -3.00 -2.78 -9.93
C LYS A 71 -3.93 -3.94 -9.57
N THR A 72 -3.87 -4.44 -8.33
CA THR A 72 -4.72 -5.53 -7.83
C THR A 72 -6.19 -5.11 -7.81
N PHE A 73 -6.49 -3.87 -7.45
CA PHE A 73 -7.85 -3.31 -7.57
C PHE A 73 -8.36 -3.34 -9.02
N LEU A 74 -7.55 -2.90 -9.99
CA LEU A 74 -7.92 -2.93 -11.40
C LEU A 74 -8.14 -4.36 -11.93
N VAL A 75 -7.34 -5.32 -11.47
CA VAL A 75 -7.52 -6.75 -11.83
C VAL A 75 -8.86 -7.27 -11.30
N ILE A 76 -9.20 -6.99 -10.04
CA ILE A 76 -10.49 -7.38 -9.44
C ILE A 76 -11.65 -6.73 -10.20
N LEU A 77 -11.53 -5.44 -10.53
CA LEU A 77 -12.56 -4.71 -11.28
C LEU A 77 -12.75 -5.30 -12.68
N LYS A 78 -11.66 -5.58 -13.40
CA LYS A 78 -11.67 -6.21 -14.72
C LYS A 78 -12.29 -7.61 -14.67
N GLY A 79 -11.94 -8.41 -13.67
CA GLY A 79 -12.51 -9.74 -13.46
C GLY A 79 -14.02 -9.68 -13.20
N THR A 80 -14.46 -8.74 -12.36
CA THR A 80 -15.89 -8.53 -12.05
C THR A 80 -16.65 -8.10 -13.29
N TYR A 81 -16.12 -7.16 -14.08
CA TYR A 81 -16.72 -6.74 -15.35
C TYR A 81 -16.83 -7.91 -16.34
N SER A 82 -15.75 -8.67 -16.53
CA SER A 82 -15.73 -9.82 -17.43
C SER A 82 -16.77 -10.87 -17.03
N TYR A 83 -16.93 -11.13 -15.73
CA TYR A 83 -17.94 -12.05 -15.21
C TYR A 83 -19.37 -11.54 -15.48
N LEU A 84 -19.63 -10.25 -15.26
CA LEU A 84 -20.93 -9.64 -15.54
C LEU A 84 -21.26 -9.65 -17.03
N THR A 85 -20.29 -9.38 -17.90
CA THR A 85 -20.48 -9.44 -19.35
C THR A 85 -20.79 -10.86 -19.80
N LEU A 86 -20.07 -11.87 -19.30
CA LEU A 86 -20.38 -13.28 -19.60
C LEU A 86 -21.80 -13.65 -19.15
N LEU A 87 -22.18 -13.27 -17.93
CA LEU A 87 -23.52 -13.53 -17.41
C LEU A 87 -24.63 -12.83 -18.22
N MET A 88 -24.38 -11.62 -18.72
CA MET A 88 -25.33 -10.89 -19.57
C MET A 88 -25.41 -11.43 -21.00
N THR A 89 -24.36 -12.11 -21.48
CA THR A 89 -24.30 -12.64 -22.85
C THR A 89 -24.96 -14.02 -22.95
N ILE A 90 -25.04 -14.74 -21.82
CA ILE A 90 -25.81 -15.98 -21.65
C ILE A 90 -27.29 -15.64 -21.51
#